data_AF-A0A6G0F8E8-F1
#
_entry.id   AF-A0A6G0F8E8-F1
#
_cell.length_a   1.000
_cell.length_b   1.000
_cell.length_c   1.000
_cell.angle_alpha   90.00
_cell.angle_beta   90.00
_cell.angle_gamma   90.00
#
_symmetry.space_group_name_H-M   'P 1'
#
loop_
_entity.id
_entity.type
_entity.pdbx_description
1 polymer ?
#
loop_
_entity_poly.entity_id
_entity_poly.type
_entity_poly.pdbx_seq_one_letter_code
_entity_poly.pdbx_strand_id
1 'polypeptide(L)'
;MDKGGIRRRLAVCLALMTASGLLAIAAPAQAHAAPSRCEGRKVRTYPFSTGTLYVYRKNGYVCAITLPKNPGRKQPMMVSVRAYRANPVTDEGRYTRRAGPVTVHAGHRCVWVKGKVGSGSVSKGWILC
;
A
#
# COMPACT_ATOMS: atom_id res chain seq x y z
N MET A 1 -28.77 7.25 -71.63
CA MET A 1 -29.44 7.74 -70.42
C MET A 1 -29.14 6.71 -69.33
N ASP A 2 -28.34 6.92 -68.30
CA ASP A 2 -27.71 8.12 -67.75
C ASP A 2 -26.40 7.77 -67.02
N LYS A 3 -25.30 8.31 -67.55
CA LYS A 3 -24.01 8.46 -66.86
C LYS A 3 -24.11 9.66 -65.93
N GLY A 4 -24.14 9.49 -64.60
CA GLY A 4 -24.03 10.68 -63.72
C GLY A 4 -24.28 10.53 -62.22
N GLY A 5 -24.96 9.48 -61.75
CA GLY A 5 -25.37 9.42 -60.33
C GLY A 5 -24.34 8.84 -59.36
N ILE A 6 -23.51 7.89 -59.82
CA ILE A 6 -22.70 7.06 -58.91
C ILE A 6 -21.37 7.74 -58.52
N ARG A 7 -20.81 8.60 -59.39
CA ARG A 7 -19.58 9.34 -59.08
C ARG A 7 -19.75 10.37 -57.96
N ARG A 8 -20.99 10.81 -57.67
CA ARG A 8 -21.26 11.81 -56.64
C ARG A 8 -21.29 11.23 -55.23
N ARG A 9 -21.45 9.90 -55.09
CA ARG A 9 -21.42 9.22 -53.78
C ARG A 9 -20.02 8.80 -53.34
N LEU A 10 -19.09 8.64 -54.29
CA LEU A 10 -17.69 8.27 -54.00
C LEU A 10 -16.83 9.48 -53.57
N ALA A 11 -17.23 10.70 -53.93
CA ALA A 11 -16.50 11.92 -53.54
C ALA A 11 -16.80 12.38 -52.09
N VAL A 12 -17.88 11.91 -51.47
CA VAL A 12 -18.23 12.28 -50.08
C VAL A 12 -17.61 11.30 -49.06
N CYS A 13 -17.34 10.05 -49.46
CA CYS A 13 -16.74 9.06 -48.55
C CYS A 13 -15.23 9.23 -48.34
N LEU A 14 -14.53 10.05 -49.13
CA LEU A 14 -13.06 10.20 -49.04
C LEU A 14 -12.58 11.38 -48.17
N ALA A 15 -13.48 12.16 -47.57
CA ALA A 15 -13.10 13.33 -46.77
C ALA A 15 -13.07 13.11 -45.25
N LEU A 16 -13.45 11.93 -44.76
CA LEU A 16 -13.67 11.71 -43.31
C LEU A 16 -12.75 10.67 -42.64
N MET A 17 -11.80 10.07 -43.36
CA MET A 17 -10.98 8.97 -42.82
C MET A 17 -9.46 9.23 -42.81
N THR A 18 -9.03 10.46 -42.53
CA THR A 18 -7.60 10.79 -42.31
C THR A 18 -7.36 11.56 -41.02
N ALA A 19 -8.10 11.24 -39.96
CA ALA A 19 -7.82 11.75 -38.61
C ALA A 19 -8.14 10.72 -37.53
N SER A 20 -7.70 9.48 -37.71
CA SER A 20 -7.54 8.57 -36.56
C SER A 20 -6.31 9.01 -35.78
N GLY A 21 -6.42 10.16 -35.12
CA GLY A 21 -5.46 10.61 -34.13
C GLY A 21 -5.39 9.55 -33.06
N LEU A 22 -4.26 8.83 -33.01
CA LEU A 22 -3.89 7.97 -31.92
C LEU A 22 -4.01 8.78 -30.63
N LEU A 23 -5.12 8.63 -29.93
CA LEU A 23 -5.27 9.02 -28.53
C LEU A 23 -4.35 8.10 -27.73
N ALA A 24 -3.06 8.44 -27.71
CA ALA A 24 -2.14 7.95 -26.71
C ALA A 24 -2.65 8.45 -25.37
N ILE A 25 -3.40 7.60 -24.67
CA ILE A 25 -3.86 7.86 -23.31
C ILE A 25 -2.58 7.93 -22.47
N ALA A 26 -2.05 9.13 -22.31
CA ALA A 26 -1.08 9.44 -21.26
C ALA A 26 -1.83 9.39 -19.93
N ALA A 27 -2.17 8.18 -19.49
CA ALA A 27 -2.59 7.98 -18.12
C ALA A 27 -1.36 8.31 -17.25
N PRO A 28 -1.46 9.24 -16.28
CA PRO A 28 -0.42 9.36 -15.29
C PRO A 28 -0.35 8.01 -14.59
N ALA A 29 0.73 7.25 -14.83
CA ALA A 29 1.06 6.11 -14.01
C ALA A 29 1.28 6.67 -12.60
N GLN A 30 0.23 6.66 -11.78
CA GLN A 30 0.35 6.98 -10.37
C GLN A 30 1.14 5.85 -9.74
N ALA A 31 2.46 5.97 -9.82
CA ALA A 31 3.38 5.21 -9.00
C ALA A 31 3.13 5.64 -7.56
N HIS A 32 2.15 5.00 -6.89
CA HIS A 32 2.01 5.08 -5.46
C HIS A 32 3.28 4.46 -4.87
N ALA A 33 4.27 5.30 -4.59
CA ALA A 33 5.43 4.90 -3.81
C ALA A 33 4.89 4.30 -2.51
N ALA A 34 5.27 3.05 -2.24
CA ALA A 34 4.87 2.38 -1.01
C ALA A 34 5.21 3.31 0.17
N PRO A 35 4.25 3.64 1.04
CA PRO A 35 4.47 4.65 2.05
C PRO A 35 5.69 4.27 2.88
N SER A 36 6.65 5.17 2.97
CA SER A 36 7.89 4.91 3.74
C SER A 36 7.64 4.91 5.26
N ARG A 37 6.45 5.40 5.68
CA ARG A 37 5.98 5.53 7.06
C ARG A 37 4.49 5.24 7.14
N CYS A 38 4.03 4.83 8.31
CA CYS A 38 2.60 4.79 8.58
C CYS A 38 1.99 6.20 8.55
N GLU A 39 0.88 6.34 7.85
CA GLU A 39 0.08 7.56 7.88
C GLU A 39 -0.81 7.62 9.13
N GLY A 40 -1.15 8.85 9.54
CA GLY A 40 -2.09 9.11 10.62
C GLY A 40 -1.46 9.32 12.00
N ARG A 41 -2.30 9.22 13.03
CA ARG A 41 -1.90 9.51 14.41
C ARG A 41 -1.23 8.28 15.02
N LYS A 42 -0.06 8.47 15.63
CA LYS A 42 0.56 7.45 16.48
C LYS A 42 -0.30 7.27 17.74
N VAL A 43 -0.89 6.09 17.89
CA VAL A 43 -1.81 5.76 18.99
C VAL A 43 -1.14 4.96 20.10
N ARG A 44 -0.14 4.14 19.76
CA ARG A 44 0.59 3.32 20.72
C ARG A 44 2.06 3.17 20.33
N THR A 45 2.89 3.03 21.35
CA THR A 45 4.32 2.74 21.23
C THR A 45 4.64 1.62 22.21
N TYR A 46 5.29 0.57 21.70
CA TYR A 46 5.68 -0.58 22.51
C TYR A 46 7.19 -0.81 22.36
N PRO A 47 8.01 -0.23 23.26
CA PRO A 47 9.44 -0.52 23.29
C PRO A 47 9.69 -1.95 23.79
N PHE A 48 10.77 -2.56 23.31
CA PHE A 48 11.27 -3.86 23.76
C PHE A 48 12.80 -3.89 23.65
N SER A 49 13.43 -4.98 24.09
CA SER A 49 14.89 -5.07 24.28
C SER A 49 15.72 -4.65 23.05
N THR A 50 15.28 -5.04 21.85
CA THR A 50 16.03 -4.86 20.60
C THR A 50 15.39 -3.85 19.64
N GLY A 51 14.27 -3.23 20.00
CA GLY A 51 13.53 -2.36 19.10
C GLY A 51 12.31 -1.70 19.70
N THR A 52 11.51 -1.07 18.84
CA THR A 52 10.24 -0.43 19.20
C THR A 52 9.21 -0.69 18.12
N LEU A 53 8.03 -1.14 18.54
CA LEU A 53 6.86 -1.29 17.68
C LEU A 53 6.00 -0.03 17.80
N TYR A 54 5.74 0.64 16.68
CA TYR A 54 4.87 1.80 16.62
C TYR A 54 3.57 1.44 15.91
N VAL A 55 2.46 1.91 16.48
CA VAL A 55 1.12 1.67 15.95
C VAL A 55 0.45 3.01 15.68
N TYR A 56 -0.11 3.13 14.49
CA TYR A 56 -0.76 4.31 13.96
C TYR A 56 -2.21 3.99 13.58
N ARG A 57 -3.09 4.98 13.67
CA ARG A 57 -4.49 4.87 13.25
C ARG A 57 -4.89 6.05 12.38
N LYS A 58 -5.60 5.77 11.30
CA LYS A 58 -6.20 6.75 10.37
C LYS A 58 -7.50 6.19 9.81
N ASN A 59 -8.62 6.88 10.02
CA ASN A 59 -9.92 6.55 9.39
C ASN A 59 -10.30 5.05 9.45
N GLY A 60 -10.14 4.40 10.61
CA GLY A 60 -10.42 2.98 10.78
C GLY A 60 -9.33 2.02 10.28
N TYR A 61 -8.27 2.50 9.64
CA TYR A 61 -7.08 1.70 9.34
C TYR A 61 -6.10 1.76 10.51
N VAL A 62 -5.46 0.62 10.76
CA VAL A 62 -4.35 0.49 11.71
C VAL A 62 -3.09 0.13 10.91
N CYS A 63 -2.04 0.91 11.10
CA CYS A 63 -0.74 0.68 10.51
C CYS A 63 0.30 0.43 11.60
N ALA A 64 1.18 -0.54 11.40
CA ALA A 64 2.29 -0.80 12.31
C ALA A 64 3.64 -0.85 11.59
N ILE A 65 4.67 -0.40 12.30
CA ILE A 65 6.08 -0.49 11.90
C ILE A 65 6.93 -0.93 13.09
N THR A 66 7.93 -1.75 12.82
CA THR A 66 8.93 -2.13 13.83
C THR A 66 10.26 -1.48 13.48
N LEU A 67 10.81 -0.69 14.40
CA LEU A 67 12.14 -0.10 14.30
C LEU A 67 13.14 -0.84 15.21
N PRO A 68 14.36 -1.13 14.74
CA PRO A 68 15.42 -1.64 15.60
C PRO A 68 15.94 -0.52 16.52
N LYS A 69 16.42 -0.90 17.71
CA LYS A 69 17.13 0.01 18.61
C LYS A 69 18.45 0.48 18.01
N ASN A 70 19.17 -0.45 17.38
CA ASN A 70 20.44 -0.19 16.69
C ASN A 70 20.26 -0.46 15.18
N PRO A 71 19.97 0.58 14.37
CA PRO A 71 19.87 0.44 12.91
C PRO A 71 21.25 0.25 12.27
N GLY A 72 21.27 -0.22 11.01
CA GLY A 72 22.49 -0.31 10.20
C GLY A 72 22.91 -1.74 9.85
N ARG A 73 22.83 -2.67 10.82
CA ARG A 73 23.11 -4.09 10.54
C ARG A 73 21.88 -4.78 9.95
N LYS A 74 22.08 -5.59 8.90
CA LYS A 74 21.04 -6.45 8.33
C LYS A 74 20.69 -7.57 9.32
N GLN A 75 19.52 -7.49 9.94
CA GLN A 75 19.04 -8.40 10.99
C GLN A 75 17.59 -8.81 10.73
N PRO A 76 17.14 -9.97 11.23
CA PRO A 76 15.76 -10.38 11.06
C PRO A 76 14.84 -9.41 11.79
N MET A 77 13.82 -8.91 11.11
CA MET A 77 12.77 -8.09 11.71
C MET A 77 11.42 -8.53 11.19
N MET A 78 10.39 -8.33 12.01
CA MET A 78 9.02 -8.66 11.66
C MET A 78 8.08 -7.61 12.23
N VAL A 79 7.01 -7.37 11.50
CA VAL A 79 5.81 -6.71 11.99
C VAL A 79 4.58 -7.51 11.56
N SER A 80 3.64 -7.71 12.46
CA SER A 80 2.38 -8.40 12.18
C SER A 80 1.23 -7.64 12.81
N VAL A 81 0.16 -7.47 12.04
CA VAL A 81 -1.07 -6.81 12.48
C VAL A 81 -2.25 -7.68 12.10
N ARG A 82 -3.14 -7.92 13.07
CA ARG A 82 -4.34 -8.71 12.89
C ARG A 82 -5.53 -7.99 13.48
N ALA A 83 -6.51 -7.64 12.66
CA ALA A 83 -7.80 -7.19 13.18
C ALA A 83 -8.62 -8.39 13.69
N TYR A 84 -9.50 -8.15 14.65
CA TYR A 84 -10.38 -9.19 15.19
C TYR A 84 -11.19 -9.83 14.06
N ARG A 85 -11.19 -11.18 14.02
CA ARG A 85 -11.77 -12.02 12.96
C ARG A 85 -11.21 -11.78 11.55
N ALA A 86 -10.07 -11.12 11.41
CA ALA A 86 -9.36 -10.99 10.13
C ALA A 86 -8.11 -11.87 10.09
N ASN A 87 -7.61 -12.11 8.88
CA ASN A 87 -6.31 -12.73 8.67
C ASN A 87 -5.19 -11.79 9.10
N PRO A 88 -4.14 -12.31 9.76
CA PRO A 88 -2.97 -11.52 10.08
C PRO A 88 -2.24 -11.11 8.81
N VAL A 89 -1.86 -9.84 8.71
CA VAL A 89 -0.91 -9.37 7.69
C VAL A 89 0.45 -9.26 8.37
N THR A 90 1.43 -9.95 7.82
CA THR A 90 2.78 -10.04 8.39
C THR A 90 3.80 -9.67 7.33
N ASP A 91 4.73 -8.80 7.71
CA ASP A 91 5.96 -8.54 6.97
C ASP A 91 7.13 -9.06 7.83
N GLU A 92 7.84 -10.05 7.31
CA GLU A 92 9.01 -10.66 7.93
C GLU A 92 10.15 -10.74 6.93
N GLY A 93 11.35 -10.35 7.36
CA GLY A 93 12.52 -10.39 6.50
C GLY A 93 13.78 -9.89 7.20
N ARG A 94 14.87 -9.78 6.44
CA ARG A 94 16.13 -9.23 6.94
C ARG A 94 16.27 -7.78 6.51
N TYR A 95 16.12 -6.88 7.46
CA TYR A 95 16.12 -5.45 7.24
C TYR A 95 17.27 -4.75 7.96
N THR A 96 17.64 -3.55 7.50
CA THR A 96 18.68 -2.72 8.13
C THR A 96 18.10 -1.55 8.95
N ARG A 97 16.92 -1.07 8.56
CA ARG A 97 16.28 0.14 9.13
C ARG A 97 14.93 -0.11 9.78
N ARG A 98 14.07 -0.96 9.22
CA ARG A 98 12.72 -1.24 9.74
C ARG A 98 12.08 -2.46 9.07
N ALA A 99 11.08 -3.04 9.73
CA ALA A 99 10.06 -3.89 9.10
C ALA A 99 8.74 -3.10 8.98
N GLY A 100 8.01 -3.30 7.87
CA GLY A 100 6.78 -2.59 7.52
C GLY A 100 7.00 -1.35 6.62
N PRO A 101 5.91 -0.64 6.29
CA PRO A 101 4.65 -0.63 7.02
C PRO A 101 3.67 -1.76 6.65
N VAL A 102 2.95 -2.25 7.65
CA VAL A 102 1.80 -3.15 7.47
C VAL A 102 0.54 -2.43 7.90
N THR A 103 -0.43 -2.33 7.00
CA THR A 103 -1.71 -1.66 7.22
C THR A 103 -2.86 -2.65 7.11
N VAL A 104 -3.78 -2.62 8.06
CA VAL A 104 -5.02 -3.40 8.02
C VAL A 104 -6.23 -2.49 8.29
N HIS A 105 -7.36 -2.81 7.67
CA HIS A 105 -8.61 -2.15 8.00
C HIS A 105 -9.22 -2.77 9.25
N ALA A 106 -9.28 -2.02 10.35
CA ALA A 106 -9.80 -2.48 11.64
C ALA A 106 -11.21 -1.94 11.93
N GLY A 107 -11.56 -0.74 11.46
CA GLY A 107 -12.78 -0.04 11.85
C GLY A 107 -12.80 0.22 13.36
N HIS A 108 -13.80 -0.34 14.04
CA HIS A 108 -13.96 -0.35 15.49
C HIS A 108 -13.54 -1.68 16.15
N ARG A 109 -12.92 -2.58 15.39
CA ARG A 109 -12.49 -3.88 15.89
C ARG A 109 -11.17 -3.77 16.62
N CYS A 110 -11.03 -4.56 17.69
CA CYS A 110 -9.77 -4.74 18.38
C CYS A 110 -8.71 -5.31 17.43
N VAL A 111 -7.44 -4.93 17.64
CA VAL A 111 -6.31 -5.41 16.85
C VAL A 111 -5.26 -6.07 17.72
N TRP A 112 -4.64 -7.12 17.19
CA TRP A 112 -3.46 -7.74 17.76
C TRP A 112 -2.25 -7.30 16.94
N VAL A 113 -1.19 -6.88 17.62
CA VAL A 113 0.03 -6.37 16.98
C VAL A 113 1.24 -7.11 17.54
N LYS A 114 2.19 -7.43 16.67
CA LYS A 114 3.46 -8.07 17.05
C LYS A 114 4.61 -7.44 16.28
N GLY A 115 5.72 -7.23 16.98
CA GLY A 115 6.98 -6.75 16.43
C GLY A 115 8.13 -7.64 16.87
N LYS A 116 9.12 -7.82 16.00
CA LYS A 116 10.36 -8.56 16.30
C LYS A 116 11.54 -7.89 15.66
N VAL A 117 12.67 -7.86 16.37
CA VAL A 117 13.99 -7.44 15.85
C VAL A 117 15.03 -8.36 16.47
N GLY A 118 15.74 -9.13 15.67
CA GLY A 118 16.72 -10.09 16.18
C GLY A 118 16.09 -11.11 17.14
N SER A 119 16.66 -11.22 18.33
CA SER A 119 16.17 -12.08 19.43
C SER A 119 15.02 -11.46 20.24
N GLY A 120 14.82 -10.13 20.16
CA GLY A 120 13.78 -9.45 20.92
C GLY A 120 12.46 -9.38 20.15
N SER A 121 11.35 -9.51 20.87
CA SER A 121 10.01 -9.37 20.30
C SER A 121 9.03 -8.78 21.31
N VAL A 122 7.94 -8.23 20.79
CA VAL A 122 6.81 -7.76 21.57
C VAL A 122 5.52 -8.21 20.90
N SER A 123 4.56 -8.66 21.70
CA SER A 123 3.22 -9.06 21.25
C SER A 123 2.21 -8.39 22.17
N LYS A 124 1.23 -7.70 21.59
CA LYS A 124 0.14 -7.04 22.31
C LYS A 124 -1.18 -7.44 21.68
N GLY A 125 -2.00 -8.13 22.45
CA GLY A 125 -3.30 -8.62 21.99
C GLY A 125 -4.44 -7.66 22.28
N TRP A 126 -5.38 -7.65 21.34
CA TRP A 126 -6.67 -6.95 21.38
C TRP A 126 -6.61 -5.56 22.02
N ILE A 127 -5.85 -4.68 21.36
CA ILE A 127 -5.79 -3.25 21.65
C ILE A 127 -6.69 -2.48 20.69
N LEU A 128 -6.97 -1.21 21.00
CA LEU A 128 -7.73 -0.31 20.12
C LEU A 128 -9.15 -0.81 19.77
N CYS A 129 -9.76 -1.50 20.73
CA CYS A 129 -11.19 -1.38 20.95
C CYS A 129 -11.44 0.05 21.49
#